data_AF-A0A5C7KBI1-F1
#
_entry.id   AF-A0A5C7KBI1-F1
#
_cell.length_a   1.000
_cell.length_b   1.000
_cell.length_c   1.000
_cell.angle_alpha   90.00
_cell.angle_beta   90.00
_cell.angle_gamma   90.00
#
_symmetry.space_group_name_H-M   'P 1'
#
loop_
_entity.id
_entity.type
_entity.pdbx_description
1 polymer ?
#
loop_
_entity_poly.entity_id
_entity_poly.type
_entity_poly.pdbx_seq_one_letter_code
_entity_poly.pdbx_strand_id
1 'polypeptide(L)'
;MVDRHVARHSVEKLQRIIALLLRFGADPNRSHRYPTPGRTPLMVAAESDLAAIFEMMMDNRGDPLKPDADGKNCHHIAAGFRSYRVLAILARMGT
;
A
#
# COMPACT_ATOMS: atom_id res chain seq x y z
N MET A 1 12.91 -20.59 12.92
CA MET A 1 13.84 -20.31 11.79
C MET A 1 13.19 -19.44 10.71
N VAL A 2 12.42 -18.41 11.09
CA VAL A 2 11.77 -17.48 10.12
C VAL A 2 12.54 -16.15 10.01
N ASP A 3 13.48 -15.89 10.91
CA ASP A 3 14.27 -14.65 10.95
C ASP A 3 15.22 -14.46 9.75
N ARG A 4 15.55 -15.55 9.04
CA ARG A 4 16.56 -15.50 7.96
C ARG A 4 16.05 -14.89 6.65
N HIS A 5 14.73 -14.78 6.47
CA HIS A 5 14.13 -14.21 5.24
C HIS A 5 13.73 -12.74 5.40
N VAL A 6 13.32 -12.32 6.61
CA VAL A 6 13.01 -10.91 6.92
C VAL A 6 14.29 -10.06 6.99
N ALA A 7 15.44 -10.67 7.35
CA ALA A 7 16.73 -9.98 7.41
C ALA A 7 17.40 -9.69 6.04
N ARG A 8 16.86 -10.15 4.90
CA ARG A 8 17.60 -10.07 3.62
C ARG A 8 17.61 -8.69 2.97
N HIS A 9 16.64 -7.82 3.26
CA HIS A 9 16.54 -6.51 2.62
C HIS A 9 16.19 -5.44 3.64
N SER A 10 17.05 -4.43 3.78
CA SER A 10 16.76 -3.27 4.62
C SER A 10 15.54 -2.51 4.07
N VAL A 11 14.87 -1.73 4.92
CA VAL A 11 13.70 -0.93 4.55
C VAL A 11 14.03 -0.03 3.35
N GLU A 12 15.24 0.52 3.30
CA GLU A 12 15.72 1.38 2.21
C GLU A 12 15.84 0.61 0.89
N LYS A 13 16.25 -0.66 0.93
CA LYS A 13 16.34 -1.48 -0.28
C LYS A 13 14.94 -1.75 -0.85
N LEU A 14 13.96 -2.06 -0.01
CA LEU A 14 12.58 -2.28 -0.45
C LEU A 14 11.97 -0.99 -1.01
N GLN A 15 12.19 0.16 -0.36
CA GLN A 15 11.80 1.46 -0.88
C GLN A 15 12.38 1.74 -2.27
N ARG A 16 13.68 1.45 -2.48
CA ARG A 16 14.31 1.61 -3.80
C ARG A 16 13.72 0.69 -4.87
N ILE A 17 13.41 -0.55 -4.52
CA ILE A 17 12.75 -1.49 -5.45
C ILE A 17 11.39 -0.94 -5.85
N ILE A 18 10.58 -0.48 -4.90
CA ILE A 18 9.26 0.10 -5.16
C ILE A 18 9.38 1.35 -6.04
N ALA A 19 10.29 2.28 -5.71
CA ALA A 19 10.53 3.47 -6.51
C ALA A 19 10.94 3.16 -7.96
N LEU A 20 11.79 2.15 -8.16
CA LEU A 20 12.18 1.69 -9.50
C LEU A 20 10.99 1.10 -10.26
N LEU A 21 10.20 0.24 -9.63
CA LEU A 21 9.03 -0.36 -10.25
C LEU A 21 8.02 0.72 -10.69
N LEU A 22 7.73 1.69 -9.82
CA LEU A 22 6.85 2.82 -10.13
C LEU A 22 7.41 3.66 -11.30
N ARG A 23 8.71 3.97 -11.28
CA ARG A 23 9.39 4.67 -12.38
C ARG A 23 9.26 3.95 -13.72
N PHE A 24 9.21 2.62 -13.71
CA PHE A 24 9.01 1.79 -14.91
C PHE A 24 7.53 1.47 -15.21
N GLY A 25 6.59 2.17 -14.58
CA GLY A 25 5.17 2.08 -14.90
C GLY A 25 4.42 0.96 -14.20
N ALA A 26 4.96 0.41 -13.10
CA ALA A 26 4.17 -0.46 -12.23
C ALA A 26 2.95 0.31 -11.70
N ASP A 27 1.77 -0.26 -11.87
CA ASP A 27 0.50 0.36 -11.50
C ASP A 27 0.14 0.07 -10.02
N PRO A 28 0.09 1.08 -9.13
CA PRO A 28 -0.30 0.90 -7.73
C PRO A 28 -1.74 0.41 -7.54
N ASN A 29 -2.57 0.51 -8.58
CA ASN A 29 -3.98 0.12 -8.60
C ASN A 29 -4.20 -1.28 -9.19
N ARG A 30 -3.13 -1.97 -9.59
CA ARG A 30 -3.24 -3.28 -10.22
C ARG A 30 -3.81 -4.30 -9.25
N SER A 31 -5.01 -4.78 -9.53
CA SER A 31 -5.70 -5.72 -8.65
C SER A 31 -5.06 -7.11 -8.66
N HIS A 32 -5.01 -7.75 -7.49
CA HIS A 32 -4.76 -9.18 -7.31
C HIS A 32 -5.92 -9.88 -6.59
N ARG A 33 -5.80 -11.19 -6.34
CA ARG A 33 -6.90 -12.06 -5.88
C ARG A 33 -6.93 -12.34 -4.37
N TYR A 34 -5.80 -12.19 -3.68
CA TYR A 34 -5.66 -12.48 -2.25
C TYR A 34 -5.50 -11.19 -1.43
N PRO A 35 -5.96 -11.10 -0.17
CA PRO A 35 -6.88 -12.03 0.48
C PRO A 35 -8.29 -11.92 -0.11
N THR A 36 -8.64 -10.76 -0.67
CA THR A 36 -9.91 -10.47 -1.35
C THR A 36 -9.62 -10.06 -2.79
N PRO A 37 -10.40 -10.51 -3.80
CA PRO A 37 -10.26 -10.03 -5.16
C PRO A 37 -10.38 -8.51 -5.24
N GLY A 38 -9.59 -7.87 -6.10
CA GLY A 38 -9.60 -6.41 -6.23
C GLY A 38 -8.58 -5.71 -5.33
N ARG A 39 -7.91 -6.43 -4.42
CA ARG A 39 -6.82 -5.89 -3.61
C ARG A 39 -5.73 -5.27 -4.47
N THR A 40 -5.24 -4.09 -4.11
CA THR A 40 -4.18 -3.40 -4.85
C THR A 40 -2.90 -3.27 -4.02
N PRO A 41 -1.73 -3.06 -4.66
CA PRO A 41 -0.50 -2.70 -3.96
C PRO A 41 -0.66 -1.54 -2.97
N LEU A 42 -1.43 -0.51 -3.33
CA LEU A 42 -1.70 0.62 -2.44
C LEU A 42 -2.49 0.20 -1.19
N MET A 43 -3.48 -0.68 -1.32
CA MET A 43 -4.20 -1.25 -0.17
C MET A 43 -3.29 -2.10 0.73
N VAL A 44 -2.30 -2.81 0.16
CA VAL A 44 -1.32 -3.57 0.96
C VAL A 44 -0.42 -2.63 1.75
N ALA A 45 -0.01 -1.49 1.17
CA ALA A 45 0.71 -0.46 1.91
C ALA A 45 -0.15 0.14 3.05
N ALA A 46 -1.45 0.30 2.82
CA ALA A 46 -2.41 0.72 3.85
C ALA A 46 -2.54 -0.32 4.97
N GLU A 47 -2.64 -1.60 4.63
CA GLU A 47 -2.72 -2.70 5.60
C GLU A 47 -1.49 -2.78 6.52
N SER A 48 -0.30 -2.50 6.00
CA SER A 48 0.98 -2.61 6.73
C SER A 48 1.49 -1.28 7.32
N ASP A 49 0.67 -0.22 7.33
CA ASP A 49 1.02 1.13 7.82
C ASP A 49 2.31 1.74 7.22
N LEU A 50 2.59 1.43 5.94
CA LEU A 50 3.80 1.85 5.25
C LEU A 50 3.66 3.27 4.67
N ALA A 51 3.47 4.27 5.52
CA ALA A 51 3.11 5.65 5.11
C ALA A 51 3.99 6.25 3.99
N ALA A 52 5.33 6.11 4.06
CA ALA A 52 6.22 6.67 3.05
C ALA A 52 6.08 5.98 1.68
N ILE A 53 5.81 4.67 1.68
CA ILE A 53 5.51 3.92 0.46
C ILE A 53 4.12 4.29 -0.06
N PHE A 54 3.17 4.45 0.85
CA PHE A 54 1.80 4.83 0.53
C PHE A 54 1.75 6.19 -0.17
N GLU A 55 2.43 7.21 0.38
CA GLU A 55 2.60 8.53 -0.26
C GLU A 55 3.26 8.41 -1.62
N MET A 56 4.39 7.71 -1.72
CA MET A 56 5.10 7.51 -2.99
C MET A 56 4.21 6.84 -4.06
N MET A 57 3.40 5.86 -3.68
CA MET A 57 2.46 5.22 -4.60
C MET A 57 1.33 6.15 -5.04
N MET A 58 0.82 7.01 -4.15
CA MET A 58 -0.18 8.03 -4.52
C MET A 58 0.39 9.08 -5.47
N ASP A 59 1.61 9.55 -5.23
CA ASP A 59 2.33 10.43 -6.16
C ASP A 59 2.48 9.80 -7.56
N ASN A 60 2.47 8.46 -7.62
CA ASN A 60 2.50 7.67 -8.86
C ASN A 60 1.11 7.18 -9.28
N ARG A 61 0.07 8.02 -9.09
CA ARG A 61 -1.33 7.79 -9.53
C ARG A 61 -2.05 6.64 -8.80
N GLY A 62 -1.61 6.30 -7.60
CA GLY A 62 -2.35 5.43 -6.71
C GLY A 62 -3.68 6.06 -6.30
N ASP A 63 -4.76 5.30 -6.40
CA ASP A 63 -6.12 5.71 -6.05
C ASP A 63 -6.55 5.06 -4.73
N PRO A 64 -6.57 5.82 -3.61
CA PRO A 64 -6.96 5.28 -2.31
C PRO A 64 -8.46 4.97 -2.20
N LEU A 65 -9.29 5.46 -3.12
CA LEU A 65 -10.74 5.29 -3.13
C LEU A 65 -11.19 4.03 -3.89
N LYS A 66 -10.32 3.47 -4.73
CA LYS A 66 -10.61 2.22 -5.45
C LYS A 66 -11.03 1.12 -4.47
N PRO A 67 -12.20 0.48 -4.67
CA PRO A 67 -12.64 -0.60 -3.80
C PRO A 67 -12.12 -1.97 -4.26
N ASP A 68 -11.95 -2.88 -3.31
CA ASP A 68 -11.86 -4.32 -3.57
C ASP A 68 -13.27 -4.93 -3.75
N ALA A 69 -13.35 -6.26 -3.92
CA ALA A 69 -14.62 -6.96 -4.14
C ALA A 69 -15.56 -6.94 -2.91
N ASP A 70 -15.05 -6.63 -1.72
CA ASP A 70 -15.87 -6.42 -0.52
C ASP A 70 -16.31 -4.95 -0.38
N GLY A 71 -15.99 -4.09 -1.35
CA GLY A 71 -16.25 -2.66 -1.29
C GLY A 71 -15.27 -1.88 -0.40
N LYS A 72 -14.18 -2.51 0.08
CA LYS A 72 -13.22 -1.87 0.97
C LYS A 72 -12.15 -1.14 0.16
N ASN A 73 -11.86 0.09 0.55
CA ASN A 73 -10.84 0.95 -0.04
C ASN A 73 -9.68 1.14 0.97
N CYS A 74 -8.68 1.95 0.65
CA CYS A 74 -7.52 2.11 1.54
C CYS A 74 -7.90 2.60 2.96
N HIS A 75 -8.93 3.44 3.10
CA HIS A 75 -9.40 3.88 4.41
C HIS A 75 -10.00 2.73 5.24
N HIS A 76 -10.94 1.97 4.64
CA HIS A 76 -11.54 0.80 5.30
C HIS A 76 -10.49 -0.20 5.77
N ILE A 77 -9.47 -0.43 4.95
CA ILE A 77 -8.37 -1.34 5.25
C ILE A 77 -7.46 -0.79 6.34
N ALA A 78 -6.99 0.44 6.22
CA ALA A 78 -6.15 1.07 7.23
C ALA A 78 -6.85 1.11 8.60
N ALA A 79 -8.15 1.38 8.64
CA ALA A 79 -8.95 1.35 9.86
C ALA A 79 -9.01 -0.05 10.49
N GLY A 80 -9.28 -1.08 9.68
CA GLY A 80 -9.36 -2.47 10.17
C GLY A 80 -8.04 -2.99 10.77
N PHE A 81 -6.90 -2.53 10.23
CA PHE A 81 -5.57 -2.94 10.67
C PHE A 81 -4.90 -1.96 11.64
N ARG A 82 -5.58 -0.86 12.01
CA ARG A 82 -5.07 0.20 12.89
C ARG A 82 -3.79 0.87 12.36
N SER A 83 -3.75 1.09 11.05
CA SER A 83 -2.64 1.74 10.35
C SER A 83 -2.72 3.25 10.50
N TYR A 84 -2.37 3.75 11.68
CA TYR A 84 -2.60 5.14 12.08
C TYR A 84 -1.86 6.16 11.20
N ARG A 85 -0.67 5.82 10.69
CA ARG A 85 0.11 6.76 9.87
C ARG A 85 -0.52 6.92 8.49
N VAL A 86 -1.00 5.82 7.91
CA VAL A 86 -1.75 5.87 6.65
C VAL A 86 -3.11 6.55 6.84
N LEU A 87 -3.83 6.30 7.94
CA LEU A 87 -5.07 7.02 8.25
C LEU A 87 -4.84 8.53 8.38
N ALA A 88 -3.74 8.94 9.00
CA ALA A 88 -3.39 10.36 9.11
C ALA A 88 -3.09 11.01 7.75
N ILE A 89 -2.56 10.25 6.79
CA ILE A 89 -2.39 10.72 5.41
C ILE A 89 -3.75 10.85 4.73
N LEU A 90 -4.58 9.81 4.79
CA LEU A 90 -5.91 9.79 4.17
C LEU A 90 -6.82 10.91 4.71
N ALA A 91 -6.78 11.18 6.02
CA ALA A 91 -7.55 12.27 6.63
C ALA A 91 -7.17 13.66 6.10
N ARG A 92 -5.91 13.86 5.68
CA ARG A 92 -5.46 15.12 5.07
C ARG A 92 -5.97 15.31 3.65
N MET A 93 -6.40 14.24 2.98
CA MET A 93 -6.80 14.26 1.58
C MET A 93 -8.27 14.64 1.36
N GLY A 94 -9.06 14.82 2.42
CA GLY A 94 -10.45 15.28 2.33
C GLY A 94 -11.35 14.36 1.50
N THR A 95 -11.28 13.06 1.75
CA THR A 95 -12.14 12.05 1.10
C THR A 95 -13.58 12.12 1.58
#